data_AF-A0A1V4BYW7-F1
#
_entry.id   AF-A0A1V4BYW7-F1
#
_cell.length_a   1.000
_cell.length_b   1.000
_cell.length_c   1.000
_cell.angle_alpha   90.00
_cell.angle_beta   90.00
_cell.angle_gamma   90.00
#
_symmetry.space_group_name_H-M   'P 1'
#
loop_
_entity.id
_entity.type
_entity.pdbx_description
1 polymer ?
#
loop_
_entity_poly.entity_id
_entity_poly.type
_entity_poly.pdbx_seq_one_letter_code
_entity_poly.pdbx_strand_id
1 'polypeptide(L)'
;MGTVSFYNSYTHNNANLILKSGNVIFTNPLTINGGNIEGNGNINATITNSGLLNPRYVSNTEFGRLTINGNYTETNNASINIQLGGNTAAVNFDQIDINGTANFDGTLNVSLLNGFTPTLGNTFDVLTYDALNSLSNLDFTGLDINSTLQFLPQWSSNKLTLKVVDKSAPILAIAPTNVVEAESHSGTKPFTFTVTRSGNTTGTNTVNWTVAGTGSNPANATDFGGTLPSGTLTFAANETSKVITVNVNGDIIQESNETFTVTLSNASNGANMATATATATIQNDDFIGNSSNNTLTGTAGNDYINGGAGRDTLTGGAGNDIFVFRFGQSPVSGADWITDFAIGSDKIDLLSSSGVAMNAPISFTCAADSTATTLTNMTNSVFTDANGALTGNQALGVNSAALVNVTTSGIAWTYLVINDGVAGFQSSNDLLVNITGYSGTLPALGSIDVSSFFI
;
A
#
# COMPACT_ATOMS: atom_id res chain seq x y z
N MET A 1 14.74 37.41 21.30
CA MET A 1 15.43 36.14 20.97
C MET A 1 15.88 35.47 22.26
N GLY A 2 15.15 34.46 22.72
CA GLY A 2 15.47 33.64 23.87
C GLY A 2 14.87 32.25 23.69
N THR A 3 15.26 31.31 24.54
CA THR A 3 14.71 29.95 24.54
C THR A 3 13.86 29.74 25.79
N VAL A 4 12.65 29.22 25.62
CA VAL A 4 11.79 28.76 26.73
C VAL A 4 11.63 27.25 26.61
N SER A 5 11.88 26.54 27.71
CA SER A 5 11.83 25.06 27.74
C SER A 5 10.79 24.54 28.72
N PHE A 6 10.01 23.57 28.29
CA PHE A 6 9.01 22.84 29.08
C PHE A 6 9.37 21.35 29.12
N TYR A 7 9.44 20.78 30.33
CA TYR A 7 9.98 19.43 30.55
C TYR A 7 8.92 18.32 30.72
N ASN A 8 7.62 18.68 30.76
CA ASN A 8 6.50 17.76 30.95
C ASN A 8 5.52 17.86 29.77
N SER A 9 4.66 16.87 29.60
CA SER A 9 3.55 16.93 28.64
C SER A 9 2.66 18.12 28.96
N TYR A 10 2.29 18.87 27.92
CA TYR A 10 1.53 20.11 28.09
C TYR A 10 0.28 20.08 27.23
N THR A 11 -0.87 20.27 27.86
CA THR A 11 -2.17 20.42 27.19
C THR A 11 -2.69 21.82 27.45
N HIS A 12 -2.85 22.61 26.40
CA HIS A 12 -3.51 23.91 26.44
C HIS A 12 -4.93 23.77 25.91
N ASN A 13 -5.94 24.07 26.73
CA ASN A 13 -7.33 24.12 26.29
C ASN A 13 -7.74 25.59 26.13
N ASN A 14 -8.24 25.97 24.95
CA ASN A 14 -8.74 27.30 24.59
C ASN A 14 -7.74 28.44 24.87
N ALA A 15 -6.44 28.15 24.80
CA ALA A 15 -5.37 29.10 25.08
C ALA A 15 -4.39 29.18 23.91
N ASN A 16 -3.98 30.40 23.58
CA ASN A 16 -3.07 30.64 22.47
C ASN A 16 -1.61 30.53 22.90
N LEU A 17 -0.80 29.89 22.06
CA LEU A 17 0.65 29.94 22.11
C LEU A 17 1.13 31.02 21.12
N ILE A 18 1.66 32.12 21.63
CA ILE A 18 2.08 33.28 20.81
C ILE A 18 3.59 33.42 20.86
N LEU A 19 4.26 33.26 19.73
CA LEU A 19 5.70 33.44 19.57
C LEU A 19 5.97 34.75 18.81
N LYS A 20 6.71 35.68 19.39
CA LYS A 20 7.12 36.90 18.68
C LYS A 20 8.47 36.74 17.96
N SER A 21 9.36 35.90 18.51
CA SER A 21 10.64 35.46 17.95
C SER A 21 11.26 34.40 18.88
N GLY A 22 12.26 33.65 18.40
CA GLY A 22 13.06 32.75 19.24
C GLY A 22 12.59 31.29 19.23
N ASN A 23 12.94 30.54 20.29
CA ASN A 23 12.73 29.09 20.35
C ASN A 23 11.86 28.70 21.54
N VAL A 24 10.89 27.82 21.31
CA VAL A 24 10.17 27.11 22.37
C VAL A 24 10.47 25.62 22.24
N ILE A 25 10.80 24.97 23.34
CA ILE A 25 11.18 23.54 23.37
C ILE A 25 10.24 22.81 24.32
N PHE A 26 9.62 21.73 23.84
CA PHE A 26 8.88 20.79 24.66
C PHE A 26 9.55 19.41 24.56
N THR A 27 9.91 18.82 25.70
CA THR A 27 10.51 17.47 25.72
C THR A 27 9.48 16.35 25.58
N ASN A 28 8.20 16.68 25.69
CA ASN A 28 7.06 15.78 25.50
C ASN A 28 6.08 16.40 24.49
N PRO A 29 5.12 15.64 23.96
CA PRO A 29 4.13 16.18 23.03
C PRO A 29 3.36 17.38 23.59
N LEU A 30 3.09 18.35 22.72
CA LEU A 30 2.27 19.53 22.98
C LEU A 30 0.90 19.33 22.34
N THR A 31 -0.16 19.45 23.14
CA THR A 31 -1.54 19.43 22.64
C THR A 31 -2.19 20.79 22.83
N ILE A 32 -2.74 21.37 21.77
CA ILE A 32 -3.51 22.60 21.81
C ILE A 32 -4.94 22.32 21.34
N ASN A 33 -5.87 22.38 22.27
CA ASN A 33 -7.28 22.10 22.05
C ASN A 33 -8.07 23.41 21.91
N GLY A 34 -8.47 23.76 20.69
CA GLY A 34 -9.28 24.97 20.41
C GLY A 34 -8.55 26.32 20.60
N GLY A 35 -7.25 26.32 20.90
CA GLY A 35 -6.41 27.52 20.99
C GLY A 35 -5.50 27.69 19.77
N ASN A 36 -4.98 28.89 19.55
CA ASN A 36 -4.17 29.19 18.36
C ASN A 36 -2.65 29.06 18.61
N ILE A 37 -1.90 28.66 17.59
CA ILE A 37 -0.45 28.87 17.53
C ILE A 37 -0.21 30.07 16.61
N GLU A 38 0.35 31.16 17.16
CA GLU A 38 0.51 32.41 16.44
C GLU A 38 1.96 32.92 16.44
N GLY A 39 2.41 33.47 15.31
CA GLY A 39 3.57 34.35 15.25
C GLY A 39 4.80 33.81 14.53
N ASN A 40 6.01 34.14 15.01
CA ASN A 40 7.29 33.92 14.32
C ASN A 40 8.31 33.26 15.24
N GLY A 41 8.97 32.19 14.78
CA GLY A 41 9.98 31.45 15.56
C GLY A 41 9.93 29.94 15.38
N ASN A 42 10.64 29.23 16.26
CA ASN A 42 10.76 27.77 16.20
C ASN A 42 10.08 27.09 17.41
N ILE A 43 9.34 26.02 17.16
CA ILE A 43 8.79 25.12 18.17
C ILE A 43 9.42 23.74 17.98
N ASN A 44 10.17 23.26 18.97
CA ASN A 44 10.70 21.89 18.98
C ASN A 44 9.75 21.01 19.80
N ALA A 45 8.83 20.34 19.11
CA ALA A 45 7.83 19.48 19.72
C ALA A 45 7.15 18.59 18.66
N THR A 46 6.63 17.45 19.10
CA THR A 46 5.47 16.84 18.41
C THR A 46 4.22 17.56 18.86
N ILE A 47 3.39 18.03 17.92
CA ILE A 47 2.25 18.90 18.17
C ILE A 47 0.96 18.26 17.65
N THR A 48 -0.06 18.27 18.48
CA THR A 48 -1.46 18.06 18.06
C THR A 48 -2.22 19.36 18.27
N ASN A 49 -2.87 19.87 17.24
CA ASN A 49 -3.58 21.15 17.26
C ASN A 49 -5.01 21.00 16.73
N SER A 50 -5.97 21.65 17.38
CA SER A 50 -7.34 21.80 16.87
C SER A 50 -7.82 23.24 16.73
N GLY A 51 -6.96 24.21 17.01
CA GLY A 51 -7.25 25.62 16.74
C GLY A 51 -6.48 26.14 15.53
N LEU A 52 -6.25 27.45 15.46
CA LEU A 52 -5.64 28.08 14.29
C LEU A 52 -4.10 28.01 14.33
N LEU A 53 -3.48 27.61 13.23
CA LEU A 53 -2.06 27.83 12.95
C LEU A 53 -1.90 29.11 12.12
N ASN A 54 -1.27 30.14 12.69
CA ASN A 54 -1.22 31.47 12.10
C ASN A 54 0.18 32.07 12.26
N PRO A 55 1.12 31.77 11.34
CA PRO A 55 2.34 32.55 11.25
C PRO A 55 1.94 34.00 11.11
N ARG A 56 2.53 34.88 11.92
CA ARG A 56 2.12 36.28 11.95
C ARG A 56 3.32 37.19 11.89
N TYR A 57 3.16 38.22 11.07
CA TYR A 57 4.10 39.31 10.91
C TYR A 57 4.53 39.95 12.24
N VAL A 58 5.84 40.22 12.34
CA VAL A 58 6.45 40.90 13.50
C VAL A 58 6.54 42.41 13.26
N SER A 59 6.64 42.85 12.00
CA SER A 59 6.71 44.26 11.57
C SER A 59 6.34 44.41 10.09
N ASN A 60 6.16 45.62 9.56
CA ASN A 60 5.85 45.86 8.13
C ASN A 60 6.95 45.43 7.13
N THR A 61 8.06 44.89 7.63
CA THR A 61 9.21 44.41 6.85
C THR A 61 9.61 42.96 7.15
N GLU A 62 8.93 42.27 8.08
CA GLU A 62 9.33 40.95 8.57
C GLU A 62 8.16 39.98 8.57
N PHE A 63 8.23 38.98 7.68
CA PHE A 63 7.19 37.97 7.47
C PHE A 63 7.08 36.95 8.60
N GLY A 64 5.89 36.36 8.77
CA GLY A 64 5.69 35.31 9.77
C GLY A 64 6.26 33.99 9.28
N ARG A 65 7.33 33.49 9.90
CA ARG A 65 7.80 32.13 9.66
C ARG A 65 7.71 31.30 10.94
N LEU A 66 6.89 30.27 10.90
CA LEU A 66 6.74 29.33 11.99
C LEU A 66 7.37 28.00 11.61
N THR A 67 8.43 27.62 12.32
CA THR A 67 9.10 26.33 12.11
C THR A 67 8.76 25.37 13.25
N ILE A 68 8.26 24.19 12.91
CA ILE A 68 7.97 23.10 13.84
C ILE A 68 9.01 22.01 13.60
N ASN A 69 9.87 21.78 14.58
CA ASN A 69 10.87 20.71 14.56
C ASN A 69 10.29 19.48 15.28
N GLY A 70 9.51 18.71 14.54
CA GLY A 70 8.80 17.53 15.01
C GLY A 70 7.52 17.29 14.20
N ASN A 71 6.76 16.26 14.59
CA ASN A 71 5.54 15.91 13.88
C ASN A 71 4.42 16.91 14.21
N TYR A 72 3.57 17.20 13.21
CA TYR A 72 2.41 18.06 13.36
C TYR A 72 1.15 17.31 12.93
N THR A 73 0.09 17.42 13.72
CA THR A 73 -1.20 16.81 13.41
C THR A 73 -2.32 17.77 13.73
N GLU A 74 -3.14 18.06 12.73
CA GLU A 74 -4.42 18.73 12.89
C GLU A 74 -5.50 17.76 13.37
N THR A 75 -6.46 18.30 14.12
CA THR A 75 -7.65 17.59 14.60
C THR A 75 -8.83 18.55 14.59
N ASN A 76 -10.05 18.04 14.44
CA ASN A 76 -11.29 18.84 14.43
C ASN A 76 -11.30 19.93 13.35
N ASN A 77 -10.74 19.65 12.17
CA ASN A 77 -10.68 20.57 11.04
C ASN A 77 -10.00 21.90 11.43
N ALA A 78 -8.80 21.81 12.00
CA ALA A 78 -8.00 22.97 12.37
C ALA A 78 -7.77 23.87 11.14
N SER A 79 -7.54 25.16 11.35
CA SER A 79 -7.30 26.08 10.23
C SER A 79 -5.85 26.53 10.18
N ILE A 80 -5.35 26.75 8.97
CA ILE A 80 -4.08 27.42 8.71
C ILE A 80 -4.41 28.77 8.07
N ASN A 81 -3.84 29.85 8.60
CA ASN A 81 -3.94 31.16 7.97
C ASN A 81 -2.59 31.56 7.41
N ILE A 82 -2.57 31.92 6.13
CA ILE A 82 -1.41 32.48 5.46
C ILE A 82 -1.78 33.85 4.92
N GLN A 83 -0.99 34.87 5.30
CA GLN A 83 -1.07 36.19 4.70
C GLN A 83 0.04 36.37 3.66
N LEU A 84 -0.34 36.88 2.48
CA LEU A 84 0.57 37.24 1.41
C LEU A 84 0.59 38.77 1.24
N GLY A 85 1.77 39.39 1.25
CA GLY A 85 1.94 40.80 0.88
C GLY A 85 2.91 41.60 1.75
N GLY A 86 3.36 42.74 1.21
CA GLY A 86 4.27 43.69 1.86
C GLY A 86 4.75 44.78 0.90
N ASN A 87 5.43 45.81 1.42
CA ASN A 87 5.76 47.03 0.65
C ASN A 87 6.87 46.86 -0.42
N THR A 88 7.48 45.68 -0.53
CA THR A 88 8.53 45.37 -1.51
C THR A 88 8.29 44.00 -2.15
N ALA A 89 8.35 43.96 -3.49
CA ALA A 89 7.81 42.93 -4.36
C ALA A 89 8.57 41.59 -4.42
N ALA A 90 9.22 41.12 -3.35
CA ALA A 90 10.03 39.90 -3.45
C ALA A 90 9.93 38.83 -2.34
N VAL A 91 9.56 39.12 -1.09
CA VAL A 91 9.76 38.12 0.00
C VAL A 91 8.84 38.28 1.23
N ASN A 92 7.68 38.91 1.08
CA ASN A 92 6.78 39.18 2.21
C ASN A 92 5.55 38.28 2.14
N PHE A 93 5.66 37.06 2.67
CA PHE A 93 4.53 36.14 2.88
C PHE A 93 4.76 35.24 4.09
N ASP A 94 3.67 34.82 4.73
CA ASP A 94 3.73 33.86 5.82
C ASP A 94 4.13 32.47 5.33
N GLN A 95 4.96 31.78 6.11
CA GLN A 95 5.45 30.44 5.82
C GLN A 95 5.40 29.55 7.06
N ILE A 96 5.08 28.29 6.83
CA ILE A 96 5.16 27.21 7.82
C ILE A 96 6.17 26.19 7.34
N ASP A 97 7.10 25.80 8.19
CA ASP A 97 8.06 24.74 7.91
C ASP A 97 7.93 23.65 8.97
N ILE A 98 7.68 22.40 8.57
CA ILE A 98 7.51 21.26 9.47
C ILE A 98 8.62 20.24 9.22
N ASN A 99 9.65 20.26 10.05
CA ASN A 99 10.78 19.33 9.96
C ASN A 99 10.40 18.00 10.65
N GLY A 100 9.41 17.33 10.08
CA GLY A 100 8.82 16.09 10.56
C GLY A 100 7.63 15.68 9.71
N THR A 101 6.85 14.75 10.24
CA THR A 101 5.65 14.27 9.56
C THR A 101 4.47 15.21 9.79
N ALA A 102 3.79 15.60 8.72
CA ALA A 102 2.60 16.42 8.78
C ALA A 102 1.32 15.62 8.46
N ASN A 103 0.25 15.92 9.20
CA ASN A 103 -1.10 15.42 8.95
C ASN A 103 -2.07 16.60 9.04
N PHE A 104 -2.71 16.92 7.92
CA PHE A 104 -3.62 18.06 7.82
C PHE A 104 -5.05 17.60 7.54
N ASP A 105 -6.00 18.16 8.27
CA ASP A 105 -7.42 17.77 8.25
C ASP A 105 -8.41 18.93 8.18
N GLY A 106 -7.95 20.19 8.11
CA GLY A 106 -8.85 21.34 7.99
C GLY A 106 -8.47 22.37 6.94
N THR A 107 -8.77 23.65 7.16
CA THR A 107 -8.85 24.65 6.07
C THR A 107 -7.60 25.52 5.96
N LEU A 108 -7.06 25.69 4.74
CA LEU A 108 -6.10 26.75 4.44
C LEU A 108 -6.83 28.01 3.97
N ASN A 109 -6.68 29.08 4.75
CA ASN A 109 -7.17 30.41 4.40
C ASN A 109 -6.01 31.28 3.93
N VAL A 110 -6.17 31.84 2.74
CA VAL A 110 -5.19 32.77 2.16
C VAL A 110 -5.77 34.17 2.13
N SER A 111 -5.02 35.15 2.60
CA SER A 111 -5.43 36.56 2.57
C SER A 111 -4.33 37.45 2.00
N LEU A 112 -4.72 38.58 1.40
CA LEU A 112 -3.79 39.56 0.86
C LEU A 112 -3.68 40.78 1.77
N LEU A 113 -2.46 41.27 1.99
CA LEU A 113 -2.24 42.56 2.62
C LEU A 113 -2.69 43.69 1.68
N ASN A 114 -3.28 44.75 2.23
CA ASN A 114 -3.77 45.87 1.43
C ASN A 114 -2.67 46.48 0.53
N GLY A 115 -2.98 46.68 -0.75
CA GLY A 115 -2.06 47.20 -1.76
C GLY A 115 -1.15 46.15 -2.41
N PHE A 116 -1.14 44.90 -1.92
CA PHE A 116 -0.43 43.83 -2.60
C PHE A 116 -1.19 43.38 -3.85
N THR A 117 -0.50 43.38 -5.00
CA THR A 117 -1.08 42.96 -6.28
C THR A 117 -0.20 41.87 -6.89
N PRO A 118 -0.47 40.58 -6.63
CA PRO A 118 0.23 39.48 -7.28
C PRO A 118 0.04 39.53 -8.80
N THR A 119 1.09 39.18 -9.55
CA THR A 119 1.04 39.09 -11.01
C THR A 119 1.00 37.63 -11.47
N LEU A 120 0.47 37.40 -12.69
CA LEU A 120 0.39 36.08 -13.30
C LEU A 120 1.75 35.37 -13.26
N GLY A 121 1.77 34.13 -12.77
CA GLY A 121 2.97 33.32 -12.66
C GLY A 121 3.77 33.49 -11.36
N ASN A 122 3.43 34.44 -10.48
CA ASN A 122 4.06 34.49 -9.15
C ASN A 122 3.78 33.19 -8.37
N THR A 123 4.73 32.78 -7.54
CA THR A 123 4.65 31.57 -6.71
C THR A 123 5.04 31.88 -5.27
N PHE A 124 4.35 31.26 -4.31
CA PHE A 124 4.57 31.44 -2.86
C PHE A 124 4.67 30.08 -2.18
N ASP A 125 5.80 29.80 -1.55
CA ASP A 125 6.06 28.53 -0.85
C ASP A 125 5.59 28.63 0.60
N VAL A 126 4.30 28.38 0.81
CA VAL A 126 3.61 28.72 2.07
C VAL A 126 3.70 27.63 3.13
N LEU A 127 3.97 26.39 2.72
CA LEU A 127 4.13 25.25 3.61
C LEU A 127 5.17 24.28 3.07
N THR A 128 6.15 23.93 3.91
CA THR A 128 7.13 22.86 3.64
C THR A 128 7.08 21.80 4.74
N TYR A 129 7.37 20.55 4.39
CA TYR A 129 7.40 19.45 5.35
C TYR A 129 8.37 18.33 4.92
N ASP A 130 8.86 17.51 5.85
CA ASP A 130 9.74 16.39 5.51
C ASP A 130 8.97 15.21 4.92
N ALA A 131 7.82 14.87 5.52
CA ALA A 131 6.94 13.81 5.07
C ALA A 131 5.47 14.16 5.33
N LEU A 132 4.58 13.70 4.45
CA LEU A 132 3.14 13.91 4.57
C LEU A 132 2.44 12.58 4.76
N ASN A 133 1.74 12.44 5.88
CA ASN A 133 0.97 11.23 6.16
C ASN A 133 -0.43 11.27 5.56
N SER A 134 -1.07 12.43 5.54
CA SER A 134 -2.41 12.58 4.95
C SER A 134 -2.69 14.04 4.57
N LEU A 135 -3.36 14.20 3.42
CA LEU A 135 -4.06 15.42 3.00
C LEU A 135 -5.52 15.05 2.76
N SER A 136 -6.22 14.69 3.82
CA SER A 136 -7.60 14.24 3.68
C SER A 136 -8.54 15.40 3.34
N ASN A 137 -8.27 16.64 3.80
CA ASN A 137 -9.25 17.72 3.79
C ASN A 137 -8.66 19.15 3.73
N LEU A 138 -7.48 19.40 3.13
CA LEU A 138 -6.99 20.78 3.03
C LEU A 138 -7.87 21.61 2.07
N ASP A 139 -8.94 22.18 2.62
CA ASP A 139 -9.88 23.02 1.89
C ASP A 139 -9.27 24.39 1.72
N PHE A 140 -9.30 24.91 0.50
CA PHE A 140 -8.74 26.22 0.21
C PHE A 140 -9.85 27.27 0.09
N THR A 141 -9.76 28.32 0.89
CA THR A 141 -10.69 29.47 0.80
C THR A 141 -9.94 30.77 0.52
N GLY A 142 -10.64 31.75 -0.06
CA GLY A 142 -10.06 33.08 -0.34
C GLY A 142 -9.03 33.10 -1.48
N LEU A 143 -9.04 32.10 -2.35
CA LEU A 143 -8.06 31.99 -3.45
C LEU A 143 -8.29 32.97 -4.61
N ASP A 144 -9.42 33.67 -4.63
CA ASP A 144 -9.70 34.69 -5.64
C ASP A 144 -8.85 35.94 -5.40
N ILE A 145 -8.09 36.36 -6.42
CA ILE A 145 -7.29 37.59 -6.35
C ILE A 145 -8.09 38.76 -6.92
N ASN A 146 -8.64 38.57 -8.12
CA ASN A 146 -9.48 39.56 -8.81
C ASN A 146 -10.38 38.85 -9.83
N SER A 147 -10.92 39.58 -10.82
CA SER A 147 -11.80 39.02 -11.85
C SER A 147 -11.11 38.06 -12.83
N THR A 148 -9.78 38.11 -12.96
CA THR A 148 -9.01 37.32 -13.94
C THR A 148 -8.00 36.37 -13.31
N LEU A 149 -7.51 36.65 -12.10
CA LEU A 149 -6.47 35.86 -11.43
C LEU A 149 -6.99 35.18 -10.17
N GLN A 150 -6.43 34.01 -9.91
CA GLN A 150 -6.62 33.24 -8.67
C GLN A 150 -5.30 32.63 -8.22
N PHE A 151 -5.22 32.26 -6.94
CA PHE A 151 -4.22 31.34 -6.44
C PHE A 151 -4.62 29.91 -6.77
N LEU A 152 -3.67 29.15 -7.29
CA LEU A 152 -3.77 27.72 -7.48
C LEU A 152 -2.82 27.03 -6.51
N PRO A 153 -3.35 26.25 -5.56
CA PRO A 153 -2.56 25.32 -4.78
C PRO A 153 -1.85 24.31 -5.70
N GLN A 154 -0.54 24.20 -5.55
CA GLN A 154 0.30 23.25 -6.25
C GLN A 154 1.06 22.40 -5.24
N TRP A 155 0.73 21.11 -5.19
CA TRP A 155 1.39 20.15 -4.31
C TRP A 155 2.55 19.47 -5.03
N SER A 156 3.68 19.40 -4.35
CA SER A 156 4.76 18.45 -4.61
C SER A 156 4.93 17.53 -3.41
N SER A 157 5.84 16.55 -3.51
CA SER A 157 6.03 15.53 -2.45
C SER A 157 6.26 16.12 -1.05
N ASN A 158 6.87 17.29 -0.93
CA ASN A 158 7.31 17.89 0.34
C ASN A 158 6.94 19.38 0.53
N LYS A 159 6.07 19.93 -0.32
CA LYS A 159 5.79 21.36 -0.35
C LYS A 159 4.43 21.68 -0.96
N LEU A 160 3.78 22.70 -0.40
CA LEU A 160 2.66 23.41 -1.01
C LEU A 160 3.11 24.78 -1.50
N THR A 161 2.95 25.01 -2.80
CA THR A 161 3.15 26.31 -3.44
C THR A 161 1.81 26.89 -3.88
N LEU A 162 1.57 28.17 -3.63
CA LEU A 162 0.46 28.90 -4.24
C LEU A 162 0.97 29.60 -5.50
N LYS A 163 0.47 29.21 -6.67
CA LYS A 163 0.80 29.86 -7.94
C LYS A 163 -0.33 30.77 -8.38
N VAL A 164 -0.01 31.98 -8.81
CA VAL A 164 -0.97 32.90 -9.42
C VAL A 164 -1.23 32.47 -10.85
N VAL A 165 -2.47 32.11 -11.15
CA VAL A 165 -2.90 31.61 -12.46
C VAL A 165 -4.09 32.39 -13.00
N ASP A 166 -4.30 32.28 -14.31
CA ASP A 166 -5.50 32.77 -14.96
C ASP A 166 -6.70 31.89 -14.58
N LYS A 167 -7.81 32.52 -14.16
CA LYS A 167 -9.07 31.83 -13.84
C LYS A 167 -9.67 31.08 -15.02
N SER A 168 -9.36 31.51 -16.23
CA SER A 168 -9.82 30.89 -17.48
C SER A 168 -8.92 29.77 -17.98
N ALA A 169 -7.84 29.44 -17.27
CA ALA A 169 -6.96 28.34 -17.63
C ALA A 169 -7.53 26.98 -17.13
N PRO A 170 -7.29 25.89 -17.86
CA PRO A 170 -7.55 24.54 -17.36
C PRO A 170 -6.61 24.21 -16.19
N ILE A 171 -7.08 23.35 -15.28
CA ILE A 171 -6.30 22.86 -14.14
C ILE A 171 -6.33 21.33 -14.16
N LEU A 172 -5.16 20.70 -14.08
CA LEU A 172 -4.99 19.25 -14.03
C LEU A 172 -4.51 18.79 -12.66
N ALA A 173 -5.00 17.66 -12.19
CA ALA A 173 -4.51 16.98 -10.99
C ALA A 173 -4.52 15.47 -11.21
N ILE A 174 -3.54 14.76 -10.65
CA ILE A 174 -3.46 13.30 -10.67
C ILE A 174 -3.59 12.74 -9.25
N ALA A 175 -4.28 11.61 -9.12
CA ALA A 175 -4.35 10.82 -7.90
C ALA A 175 -4.31 9.31 -8.24
N PRO A 176 -3.68 8.47 -7.40
CA PRO A 176 -3.80 7.03 -7.56
C PRO A 176 -5.25 6.59 -7.23
N THR A 177 -5.81 5.69 -8.03
CA THR A 177 -7.08 5.05 -7.69
C THR A 177 -6.87 3.99 -6.59
N ASN A 178 -5.74 3.30 -6.66
CA ASN A 178 -5.30 2.30 -5.69
C ASN A 178 -3.87 2.67 -5.25
N VAL A 179 -3.65 2.83 -3.93
CA VAL A 179 -2.35 3.27 -3.38
C VAL A 179 -1.38 2.09 -3.25
N VAL A 180 -1.91 0.91 -2.97
CA VAL A 180 -1.15 -0.34 -2.77
C VAL A 180 -1.93 -1.44 -3.48
N GLU A 181 -1.26 -2.22 -4.32
CA GLU A 181 -1.82 -3.42 -4.96
C GLU A 181 -0.71 -4.45 -5.10
N ALA A 182 -1.07 -5.73 -5.05
CA ALA A 182 -0.14 -6.83 -5.36
C ALA A 182 0.01 -7.00 -6.87
N GLU A 183 1.20 -7.40 -7.32
CA GLU A 183 1.53 -7.56 -8.74
C GLU A 183 0.98 -8.83 -9.39
N SER A 184 0.47 -9.78 -8.59
CA SER A 184 0.03 -11.11 -9.02
C SER A 184 1.20 -11.99 -9.45
N HIS A 185 0.93 -13.29 -9.64
CA HIS A 185 1.99 -14.27 -9.91
C HIS A 185 2.43 -14.39 -11.38
N SER A 186 1.69 -13.74 -12.30
CA SER A 186 1.95 -13.80 -13.74
C SER A 186 1.19 -12.72 -14.52
N GLY A 187 1.59 -12.52 -15.77
CA GLY A 187 0.91 -11.59 -16.67
C GLY A 187 1.14 -10.15 -16.22
N THR A 188 0.10 -9.33 -16.25
CA THR A 188 0.21 -7.94 -15.80
C THR A 188 -0.97 -7.50 -14.95
N LYS A 189 -0.69 -6.79 -13.86
CA LYS A 189 -1.66 -6.11 -13.02
C LYS A 189 -1.79 -4.63 -13.39
N PRO A 190 -3.01 -4.10 -13.63
CA PRO A 190 -3.20 -2.69 -13.91
C PRO A 190 -3.23 -1.85 -12.62
N PHE A 191 -2.31 -0.90 -12.50
CA PHE A 191 -2.36 0.21 -11.56
C PHE A 191 -2.95 1.42 -12.26
N THR A 192 -4.00 2.01 -11.68
CA THR A 192 -4.73 3.11 -12.33
C THR A 192 -4.59 4.42 -11.58
N PHE A 193 -4.47 5.50 -12.35
CA PHE A 193 -4.34 6.86 -11.86
C PHE A 193 -5.36 7.75 -12.53
N THR A 194 -6.21 8.38 -11.74
CA THR A 194 -7.23 9.30 -12.24
C THR A 194 -6.60 10.69 -12.39
N VAL A 195 -6.65 11.22 -13.61
CA VAL A 195 -6.30 12.60 -13.93
C VAL A 195 -7.58 13.41 -14.10
N THR A 196 -7.81 14.38 -13.23
CA THR A 196 -8.96 15.29 -13.30
C THR A 196 -8.59 16.59 -14.01
N ARG A 197 -9.55 17.15 -14.75
CA ARG A 197 -9.48 18.48 -15.36
C ARG A 197 -10.61 19.37 -14.84
N SER A 198 -10.25 20.51 -14.28
CA SER A 198 -11.16 21.55 -13.79
C SER A 198 -10.82 22.92 -14.40
N GLY A 199 -11.55 23.97 -14.00
CA GLY A 199 -11.44 25.30 -14.60
C GLY A 199 -12.09 25.33 -16.00
N ASN A 200 -11.37 25.84 -16.99
CA ASN A 200 -11.85 25.87 -18.36
C ASN A 200 -11.72 24.50 -19.06
N THR A 201 -12.82 23.99 -19.58
CA THR A 201 -12.89 22.68 -20.24
C THR A 201 -13.31 22.77 -21.71
N THR A 202 -13.56 23.95 -22.27
CA THR A 202 -14.26 24.09 -23.57
C THR A 202 -13.40 23.70 -24.79
N GLY A 203 -12.16 23.26 -24.59
CA GLY A 203 -11.23 22.85 -25.64
C GLY A 203 -10.45 21.57 -25.29
N THR A 204 -9.47 21.25 -26.12
CA THR A 204 -8.58 20.09 -25.93
C THR A 204 -7.41 20.45 -25.03
N ASN A 205 -6.96 19.53 -24.17
CA ASN A 205 -5.69 19.61 -23.46
C ASN A 205 -4.92 18.30 -23.59
N THR A 206 -3.60 18.40 -23.73
CA THR A 206 -2.69 17.26 -23.68
C THR A 206 -1.78 17.40 -22.49
N VAL A 207 -1.37 16.28 -21.88
CA VAL A 207 -0.37 16.24 -20.82
C VAL A 207 0.46 14.98 -20.99
N ASN A 208 1.79 15.10 -20.87
CA ASN A 208 2.69 13.95 -20.89
C ASN A 208 2.73 13.33 -19.49
N TRP A 209 3.00 12.04 -19.41
CA TRP A 209 3.22 11.35 -18.14
C TRP A 209 4.38 10.37 -18.24
N THR A 210 5.11 10.20 -17.14
CA THR A 210 6.25 9.28 -17.03
C THR A 210 6.22 8.55 -15.69
N VAL A 211 6.64 7.29 -15.66
CA VAL A 211 6.84 6.49 -14.45
C VAL A 211 8.30 6.52 -14.04
N ALA A 212 8.56 6.60 -12.73
CA ALA A 212 9.88 6.38 -12.14
C ALA A 212 9.76 5.72 -10.76
N GLY A 213 10.67 4.80 -10.44
CA GLY A 213 10.81 4.25 -9.09
C GLY A 213 11.13 5.32 -8.05
N THR A 214 10.67 5.12 -6.82
CA THR A 214 10.91 6.04 -5.70
C THR A 214 11.10 5.28 -4.38
N GLY A 215 11.42 6.00 -3.30
CA GLY A 215 11.56 5.39 -1.97
C GLY A 215 12.79 4.50 -1.80
N SER A 216 12.75 3.65 -0.77
CA SER A 216 13.87 2.77 -0.37
C SER A 216 14.02 1.55 -1.26
N ASN A 217 12.91 1.04 -1.81
CA ASN A 217 12.86 -0.03 -2.79
C ASN A 217 12.14 0.52 -4.04
N PRO A 218 12.88 1.16 -4.95
CA PRO A 218 12.28 1.77 -6.13
C PRO A 218 12.00 0.73 -7.21
N ALA A 219 10.75 0.71 -7.70
CA ALA A 219 10.42 -0.07 -8.88
C ALA A 219 11.31 0.33 -10.07
N ASN A 220 11.80 -0.65 -10.80
CA ASN A 220 12.73 -0.53 -11.89
C ASN A 220 12.07 -0.90 -13.23
N ALA A 221 12.85 -1.08 -14.29
CA ALA A 221 12.29 -1.33 -15.61
C ALA A 221 11.75 -2.77 -15.78
N THR A 222 12.25 -3.74 -15.00
CA THR A 222 11.92 -5.17 -15.08
C THR A 222 10.44 -5.39 -14.77
N ASP A 223 9.95 -4.73 -13.72
CA ASP A 223 8.56 -4.75 -13.23
C ASP A 223 7.57 -4.17 -14.24
N PHE A 224 8.05 -3.52 -15.33
CA PHE A 224 7.23 -3.00 -16.43
C PHE A 224 7.63 -3.53 -17.81
N GLY A 225 8.34 -4.66 -17.88
CA GLY A 225 8.66 -5.33 -19.16
C GLY A 225 9.91 -4.81 -19.86
N GLY A 226 10.84 -4.23 -19.11
CA GLY A 226 12.16 -3.80 -19.55
C GLY A 226 12.29 -2.30 -19.83
N THR A 227 11.21 -1.52 -19.76
CA THR A 227 11.23 -0.06 -19.91
C THR A 227 10.21 0.62 -19.01
N LEU A 228 10.59 1.72 -18.35
CA LEU A 228 9.65 2.51 -17.54
C LEU A 228 8.53 3.11 -18.41
N PRO A 229 7.24 2.92 -18.04
CA PRO A 229 6.12 3.40 -18.83
C PRO A 229 6.05 4.94 -18.95
N SER A 230 5.58 5.41 -20.09
CA SER A 230 5.30 6.83 -20.33
C SER A 230 4.27 6.99 -21.45
N GLY A 231 3.70 8.19 -21.58
CA GLY A 231 2.78 8.49 -22.67
C GLY A 231 2.24 9.91 -22.66
N THR A 232 1.22 10.14 -23.49
CA THR A 232 0.49 11.41 -23.56
C THR A 232 -0.99 11.14 -23.37
N LEU A 233 -1.59 11.86 -22.41
CA LEU A 233 -3.03 11.87 -22.16
C LEU A 233 -3.66 13.05 -22.88
N THR A 234 -4.78 12.85 -23.55
CA THR A 234 -5.51 13.92 -24.27
C THR A 234 -6.94 14.01 -23.77
N PHE A 235 -7.33 15.16 -23.24
CA PHE A 235 -8.71 15.51 -22.90
C PHE A 235 -9.39 16.14 -24.10
N ALA A 236 -10.54 15.61 -24.51
CA ALA A 236 -11.42 16.27 -25.47
C ALA A 236 -12.14 17.47 -24.83
N ALA A 237 -12.83 18.30 -25.62
CA ALA A 237 -13.68 19.34 -25.07
C ALA A 237 -14.71 18.76 -24.07
N ASN A 238 -14.86 19.43 -22.93
CA ASN A 238 -15.76 19.10 -21.81
C ASN A 238 -15.47 17.80 -21.05
N GLU A 239 -14.42 17.05 -21.42
CA GLU A 239 -13.98 15.89 -20.64
C GLU A 239 -13.29 16.33 -19.34
N THR A 240 -13.77 15.89 -18.18
CA THR A 240 -13.28 16.34 -16.87
C THR A 240 -12.42 15.31 -16.14
N SER A 241 -12.32 14.08 -16.66
CA SER A 241 -11.48 13.05 -16.08
C SER A 241 -11.00 12.06 -17.14
N LYS A 242 -9.81 11.51 -16.92
CA LYS A 242 -9.24 10.40 -17.67
C LYS A 242 -8.41 9.50 -16.76
N VAL A 243 -8.21 8.27 -17.17
CA VAL A 243 -7.40 7.29 -16.45
C VAL A 243 -6.10 7.03 -17.20
N ILE A 244 -4.98 7.05 -16.47
CA ILE A 244 -3.71 6.45 -16.89
C ILE A 244 -3.67 5.04 -16.30
N THR A 245 -3.35 4.06 -17.12
CA THR A 245 -3.13 2.67 -16.69
C THR A 245 -1.66 2.34 -16.85
N VAL A 246 -1.03 1.93 -15.76
CA VAL A 246 0.33 1.42 -15.69
C VAL A 246 0.24 -0.07 -15.40
N ASN A 247 0.69 -0.91 -16.32
CA ASN A 247 0.69 -2.36 -16.14
C ASN A 247 2.00 -2.79 -15.50
N VAL A 248 1.93 -3.38 -14.31
CA VAL A 248 3.05 -4.02 -13.60
C VAL A 248 3.05 -5.49 -13.98
N ASN A 249 4.22 -6.07 -14.25
CA ASN A 249 4.36 -7.48 -14.54
C ASN A 249 4.31 -8.28 -13.25
N GLY A 250 3.43 -9.26 -13.18
CA GLY A 250 3.45 -10.23 -12.10
C GLY A 250 4.49 -11.32 -12.35
N ASP A 251 5.14 -11.80 -11.31
CA ASP A 251 6.01 -12.96 -11.33
C ASP A 251 5.97 -13.75 -10.01
N ILE A 252 6.91 -14.66 -9.78
CA ILE A 252 6.93 -15.54 -8.58
C ILE A 252 8.22 -15.35 -7.77
N ILE A 253 8.92 -14.25 -8.00
CA ILE A 253 10.19 -13.94 -7.38
C ILE A 253 9.89 -13.13 -6.13
N GLN A 254 10.36 -13.65 -5.00
CA GLN A 254 10.25 -12.91 -3.77
C GLN A 254 11.11 -11.64 -3.79
N GLU A 255 10.44 -10.50 -3.71
CA GLU A 255 11.00 -9.16 -3.66
C GLU A 255 10.54 -8.42 -2.39
N SER A 256 10.98 -7.17 -2.24
CA SER A 256 10.44 -6.27 -1.21
C SER A 256 9.30 -5.47 -1.82
N ASN A 257 8.36 -4.98 -1.00
CA ASN A 257 7.40 -4.00 -1.50
C ASN A 257 8.13 -2.80 -2.13
N GLU A 258 7.75 -2.47 -3.36
CA GLU A 258 8.39 -1.45 -4.17
C GLU A 258 7.48 -0.26 -4.40
N THR A 259 8.05 0.91 -4.68
CA THR A 259 7.24 2.11 -4.96
C THR A 259 7.64 2.82 -6.24
N PHE A 260 6.64 3.36 -6.94
CA PHE A 260 6.84 4.17 -8.14
C PHE A 260 5.92 5.39 -8.15
N THR A 261 6.32 6.41 -8.91
CA THR A 261 5.59 7.66 -9.07
C THR A 261 5.28 7.92 -10.54
N VAL A 262 4.02 8.24 -10.84
CA VAL A 262 3.57 8.80 -12.12
C VAL A 262 3.66 10.32 -12.04
N THR A 263 4.43 10.92 -12.94
CA THR A 263 4.64 12.38 -13.01
C THR A 263 4.04 12.96 -14.29
N LEU A 264 3.13 13.93 -14.16
CA LEU A 264 2.60 14.73 -15.25
C LEU A 264 3.57 15.84 -15.65
N SER A 265 3.66 16.13 -16.94
CA SER A 265 4.51 17.20 -17.48
C SER A 265 3.96 17.75 -18.80
N ASN A 266 4.51 18.89 -19.25
CA ASN A 266 4.26 19.45 -20.59
C ASN A 266 2.77 19.62 -20.94
N ALA A 267 1.97 20.10 -19.98
CA ALA A 267 0.55 20.36 -20.21
C ALA A 267 0.35 21.47 -21.27
N SER A 268 -0.52 21.25 -22.25
CA SER A 268 -0.75 22.19 -23.35
C SER A 268 -1.85 23.20 -23.07
N ASN A 269 -1.92 24.23 -23.93
CA ASN A 269 -2.95 25.29 -23.89
C ASN A 269 -3.04 26.02 -22.54
N GLY A 270 -1.88 26.26 -21.91
CA GLY A 270 -1.78 27.02 -20.67
C GLY A 270 -2.36 26.31 -19.44
N ALA A 271 -2.63 25.01 -19.53
CA ALA A 271 -3.12 24.24 -18.39
C ALA A 271 -2.11 24.25 -17.24
N ASN A 272 -2.61 24.47 -16.03
CA ASN A 272 -1.81 24.41 -14.81
C ASN A 272 -1.94 23.04 -14.15
N MET A 273 -0.96 22.64 -13.33
CA MET A 273 -0.98 21.37 -12.59
C MET A 273 -1.15 21.67 -11.10
N ALA A 274 -2.30 21.35 -10.52
CA ALA A 274 -2.53 21.44 -9.09
C ALA A 274 -1.79 20.31 -8.34
N THR A 275 -1.83 19.10 -8.90
CA THR A 275 -1.03 17.97 -8.42
C THR A 275 -0.38 17.32 -9.63
N ALA A 276 0.95 17.25 -9.63
CA ALA A 276 1.71 16.73 -10.78
C ALA A 276 2.18 15.29 -10.59
N THR A 277 2.15 14.75 -9.36
CA THR A 277 2.71 13.43 -9.05
C THR A 277 1.72 12.59 -8.26
N ALA A 278 1.67 11.30 -8.56
CA ALA A 278 0.95 10.31 -7.77
C ALA A 278 1.81 9.07 -7.59
N THR A 279 1.89 8.56 -6.35
CA THR A 279 2.72 7.40 -5.99
C THR A 279 1.83 6.18 -5.74
N ALA A 280 2.31 5.01 -6.14
CA ALA A 280 1.71 3.72 -5.83
C ALA A 280 2.78 2.74 -5.33
N THR A 281 2.34 1.73 -4.58
CA THR A 281 3.16 0.66 -4.03
C THR A 281 2.79 -0.66 -4.68
N ILE A 282 3.79 -1.36 -5.20
CA ILE A 282 3.70 -2.74 -5.61
C ILE A 282 3.96 -3.59 -4.36
N GLN A 283 2.95 -4.36 -3.94
CA GLN A 283 3.05 -5.25 -2.79
C GLN A 283 3.51 -6.62 -3.27
N ASN A 284 4.60 -7.13 -2.68
CA ASN A 284 5.05 -8.49 -2.94
C ASN A 284 4.03 -9.49 -2.36
N ASP A 285 3.56 -10.39 -3.20
CA ASP A 285 2.66 -11.51 -2.88
C ASP A 285 3.34 -12.89 -2.98
N ASP A 286 4.67 -12.92 -3.09
CA ASP A 286 5.48 -14.13 -3.14
C ASP A 286 6.25 -14.43 -1.84
N PHE A 287 6.05 -15.63 -1.30
CA PHE A 287 6.64 -16.06 -0.02
C PHE A 287 7.40 -17.37 -0.19
N ILE A 288 8.73 -17.29 -0.30
CA ILE A 288 9.58 -18.44 -0.57
C ILE A 288 10.49 -18.74 0.63
N GLY A 289 10.31 -19.91 1.22
CA GLY A 289 11.15 -20.44 2.28
C GLY A 289 12.45 -21.06 1.76
N ASN A 290 13.20 -21.71 2.66
CA ASN A 290 14.51 -22.26 2.34
C ASN A 290 14.60 -23.76 2.66
N SER A 291 15.68 -24.22 3.30
CA SER A 291 15.84 -25.64 3.68
C SER A 291 15.66 -25.89 5.18
N SER A 292 15.26 -24.84 5.90
CA SER A 292 14.99 -24.85 7.33
C SER A 292 13.49 -24.91 7.56
N ASN A 293 13.07 -25.18 8.80
CA ASN A 293 11.67 -25.06 9.18
C ASN A 293 11.26 -23.57 9.16
N ASN A 294 10.45 -23.19 8.18
CA ASN A 294 9.98 -21.84 7.98
C ASN A 294 8.58 -21.62 8.59
N THR A 295 8.31 -20.39 9.02
CA THR A 295 6.95 -19.91 9.29
C THR A 295 6.71 -18.77 8.30
N LEU A 296 5.86 -19.03 7.31
CA LEU A 296 5.51 -18.08 6.26
C LEU A 296 4.06 -17.66 6.45
N THR A 297 3.82 -16.35 6.37
CA THR A 297 2.50 -15.74 6.49
C THR A 297 2.33 -14.78 5.34
N GLY A 298 1.34 -15.07 4.48
CA GLY A 298 0.92 -14.23 3.39
C GLY A 298 0.23 -12.95 3.85
N THR A 299 -0.37 -12.27 2.89
CA THR A 299 -1.06 -11.01 3.03
C THR A 299 -2.57 -11.23 3.16
N ALA A 300 -3.37 -10.27 2.70
CA ALA A 300 -4.81 -10.44 2.54
C ALA A 300 -5.19 -10.47 1.04
N GLY A 301 -4.19 -10.48 0.15
CA GLY A 301 -4.32 -10.65 -1.28
C GLY A 301 -4.19 -12.11 -1.68
N ASN A 302 -4.04 -12.38 -2.98
CA ASN A 302 -3.80 -13.75 -3.44
C ASN A 302 -2.29 -13.99 -3.38
N ASP A 303 -1.82 -14.86 -2.49
CA ASP A 303 -0.39 -15.07 -2.27
C ASP A 303 0.10 -16.38 -2.89
N TYR A 304 1.38 -16.41 -3.28
CA TYR A 304 2.08 -17.59 -3.75
C TYR A 304 3.13 -18.01 -2.72
N ILE A 305 2.91 -19.16 -2.09
CA ILE A 305 3.63 -19.57 -0.89
C ILE A 305 4.31 -20.91 -1.12
N ASN A 306 5.63 -20.94 -1.01
CA ASN A 306 6.43 -22.16 -1.08
C ASN A 306 7.31 -22.27 0.16
N GLY A 307 7.05 -23.26 1.03
CA GLY A 307 7.83 -23.48 2.24
C GLY A 307 9.30 -23.85 2.00
N GLY A 308 9.59 -24.45 0.84
CA GLY A 308 10.89 -25.03 0.58
C GLY A 308 11.01 -26.41 1.20
N ALA A 309 12.20 -26.81 1.65
CA ALA A 309 12.38 -28.06 2.39
C ALA A 309 12.40 -27.77 3.88
N GLY A 310 11.90 -28.68 4.69
CA GLY A 310 11.84 -28.48 6.14
C GLY A 310 10.56 -29.08 6.67
N ARG A 311 10.18 -28.65 7.87
CA ARG A 311 8.80 -28.74 8.35
C ARG A 311 8.28 -27.33 8.46
N ASP A 312 7.49 -26.94 7.49
CA ASP A 312 7.06 -25.56 7.32
C ASP A 312 5.66 -25.32 7.87
N THR A 313 5.42 -24.10 8.33
CA THR A 313 4.09 -23.62 8.73
C THR A 313 3.72 -22.48 7.79
N LEU A 314 2.71 -22.69 6.98
CA LEU A 314 2.28 -21.81 5.90
C LEU A 314 0.90 -21.25 6.24
N THR A 315 0.74 -19.94 6.13
CA THR A 315 -0.53 -19.24 6.34
C THR A 315 -0.78 -18.37 5.12
N GLY A 316 -1.88 -18.58 4.42
CA GLY A 316 -2.26 -17.81 3.24
C GLY A 316 -2.77 -16.43 3.62
N GLY A 317 -3.72 -16.42 4.55
CA GLY A 317 -4.47 -15.23 4.94
C GLY A 317 -5.84 -15.22 4.29
N ALA A 318 -6.27 -14.04 3.86
CA ALA A 318 -7.47 -13.90 3.06
C ALA A 318 -7.06 -13.81 1.59
N GLY A 319 -7.88 -14.31 0.68
CA GLY A 319 -7.54 -14.32 -0.74
C GLY A 319 -7.81 -15.68 -1.35
N ASN A 320 -7.34 -15.86 -2.57
CA ASN A 320 -7.26 -17.15 -3.22
C ASN A 320 -5.77 -17.49 -3.34
N ASP A 321 -5.26 -18.24 -2.36
CA ASP A 321 -3.82 -18.46 -2.23
C ASP A 321 -3.37 -19.72 -2.96
N ILE A 322 -2.10 -19.72 -3.38
CA ILE A 322 -1.45 -20.85 -4.04
C ILE A 322 -0.32 -21.35 -3.15
N PHE A 323 -0.48 -22.55 -2.60
CA PHE A 323 0.58 -23.23 -1.85
C PHE A 323 1.32 -24.21 -2.75
N VAL A 324 2.63 -24.04 -2.87
CA VAL A 324 3.45 -24.80 -3.82
C VAL A 324 4.29 -25.83 -3.09
N PHE A 325 4.19 -27.09 -3.53
CA PHE A 325 4.99 -28.19 -2.99
C PHE A 325 5.77 -28.90 -4.09
N ARG A 326 7.08 -29.06 -3.86
CA ARG A 326 7.90 -29.98 -4.64
C ARG A 326 7.92 -31.35 -4.00
N PHE A 327 7.72 -32.42 -4.77
CA PHE A 327 7.93 -33.77 -4.24
C PHE A 327 9.30 -33.91 -3.54
N GLY A 328 9.27 -34.49 -2.35
CA GLY A 328 10.40 -34.59 -1.42
C GLY A 328 10.55 -33.44 -0.41
N GLN A 329 9.78 -32.35 -0.52
CA GLN A 329 9.85 -31.22 0.41
C GLN A 329 8.97 -31.39 1.66
N SER A 330 7.80 -32.02 1.53
CA SER A 330 6.89 -32.33 2.65
C SER A 330 6.78 -33.85 2.89
N PRO A 331 7.86 -34.57 3.21
CA PRO A 331 7.81 -36.02 3.45
C PRO A 331 7.11 -36.34 4.76
N VAL A 332 6.72 -37.61 4.98
CA VAL A 332 6.03 -38.05 6.21
C VAL A 332 6.76 -37.68 7.52
N SER A 333 8.10 -37.65 7.52
CA SER A 333 8.93 -37.28 8.68
C SER A 333 8.94 -35.77 8.94
N GLY A 334 8.62 -34.97 7.92
CA GLY A 334 8.74 -33.51 7.90
C GLY A 334 7.46 -32.79 7.51
N ALA A 335 6.31 -33.46 7.44
CA ALA A 335 5.07 -32.91 6.86
C ALA A 335 4.79 -31.45 7.24
N ASP A 336 4.67 -30.62 6.21
CA ASP A 336 4.34 -29.21 6.29
C ASP A 336 2.90 -29.01 6.73
N TRP A 337 2.61 -27.81 7.20
CA TRP A 337 1.30 -27.44 7.72
C TRP A 337 0.80 -26.14 7.11
N ILE A 338 -0.28 -26.22 6.33
CA ILE A 338 -1.08 -25.07 5.92
C ILE A 338 -2.12 -24.82 7.01
N THR A 339 -2.08 -23.63 7.61
CA THR A 339 -2.85 -23.34 8.83
C THR A 339 -4.29 -22.89 8.57
N ASP A 340 -4.61 -22.44 7.36
CA ASP A 340 -5.87 -21.75 7.05
C ASP A 340 -6.48 -22.07 5.68
N PHE A 341 -6.05 -23.16 5.03
CA PHE A 341 -6.46 -23.55 3.66
C PHE A 341 -7.99 -23.43 3.42
N ALA A 342 -8.41 -22.52 2.55
CA ALA A 342 -9.80 -22.28 2.21
C ALA A 342 -10.26 -23.17 1.03
N ILE A 343 -10.98 -24.26 1.35
CA ILE A 343 -11.41 -25.25 0.36
C ILE A 343 -12.26 -24.59 -0.75
N GLY A 344 -11.87 -24.82 -2.00
CA GLY A 344 -12.53 -24.26 -3.19
C GLY A 344 -11.96 -22.92 -3.64
N SER A 345 -11.34 -22.16 -2.73
CA SER A 345 -10.68 -20.88 -3.01
C SER A 345 -9.18 -21.09 -3.26
N ASP A 346 -8.49 -21.57 -2.23
CA ASP A 346 -7.06 -21.81 -2.25
C ASP A 346 -6.73 -23.05 -3.07
N LYS A 347 -5.49 -23.09 -3.55
CA LYS A 347 -4.99 -24.13 -4.43
C LYS A 347 -3.62 -24.61 -4.00
N ILE A 348 -3.36 -25.86 -4.32
CA ILE A 348 -2.06 -26.50 -4.21
C ILE A 348 -1.51 -26.69 -5.61
N ASP A 349 -0.35 -26.11 -5.87
CA ASP A 349 0.43 -26.35 -7.08
C ASP A 349 1.57 -27.33 -6.79
N LEU A 350 1.88 -28.18 -7.76
CA LEU A 350 2.81 -29.29 -7.58
C LEU A 350 3.99 -29.18 -8.54
N LEU A 351 5.19 -29.35 -7.97
CA LEU A 351 6.44 -29.47 -8.71
C LEU A 351 7.01 -30.89 -8.56
N SER A 352 7.55 -31.43 -9.65
CA SER A 352 8.34 -32.68 -9.63
C SER A 352 9.55 -32.55 -8.71
N SER A 353 10.17 -33.64 -8.27
CA SER A 353 11.36 -33.59 -7.42
C SER A 353 12.53 -32.78 -8.00
N SER A 354 12.56 -32.59 -9.33
CA SER A 354 13.52 -31.72 -10.04
C SER A 354 13.11 -30.23 -10.10
N GLY A 355 11.96 -29.85 -9.55
CA GLY A 355 11.42 -28.48 -9.56
C GLY A 355 10.67 -28.10 -10.84
N VAL A 356 10.32 -29.06 -11.70
CA VAL A 356 9.54 -28.79 -12.93
C VAL A 356 8.05 -28.86 -12.60
N ALA A 357 7.28 -27.88 -13.09
CA ALA A 357 5.82 -27.85 -12.96
C ALA A 357 5.15 -29.14 -13.41
N MET A 358 4.16 -29.58 -12.65
CA MET A 358 3.35 -30.77 -12.93
C MET A 358 1.89 -30.39 -13.09
N ASN A 359 1.13 -31.23 -13.80
CA ASN A 359 -0.32 -31.10 -13.77
C ASN A 359 -0.84 -31.54 -12.40
N ALA A 360 -1.99 -30.99 -11.99
CA ALA A 360 -2.77 -31.49 -10.87
C ALA A 360 -2.94 -33.03 -10.88
N PRO A 361 -3.18 -33.65 -9.71
CA PRO A 361 -3.42 -35.09 -9.61
C PRO A 361 -4.53 -35.56 -10.57
N ILE A 362 -4.35 -36.72 -11.21
CA ILE A 362 -5.35 -37.26 -12.15
C ILE A 362 -6.61 -37.79 -11.44
N SER A 363 -6.50 -38.04 -10.14
CA SER A 363 -7.59 -38.51 -9.28
C SER A 363 -7.36 -37.97 -7.88
N PHE A 364 -8.45 -37.57 -7.23
CA PHE A 364 -8.44 -37.14 -5.84
C PHE A 364 -9.63 -37.79 -5.11
N THR A 365 -9.37 -38.35 -3.94
CA THR A 365 -10.37 -39.10 -3.17
C THR A 365 -10.34 -38.74 -1.69
N CYS A 366 -11.44 -38.95 -0.99
CA CYS A 366 -11.49 -38.92 0.47
C CYS A 366 -11.47 -40.37 0.99
N ALA A 367 -10.40 -40.71 1.70
CA ALA A 367 -10.22 -41.98 2.39
C ALA A 367 -11.07 -42.03 3.67
N ALA A 368 -11.30 -43.23 4.19
CA ALA A 368 -11.97 -43.37 5.49
C ALA A 368 -11.13 -42.75 6.61
N ASP A 369 -11.81 -42.27 7.66
CA ASP A 369 -11.14 -41.77 8.87
C ASP A 369 -10.17 -42.81 9.42
N SER A 370 -8.96 -42.35 9.77
CA SER A 370 -7.89 -43.21 10.24
C SER A 370 -7.74 -43.15 11.76
N THR A 371 -7.62 -44.32 12.37
CA THR A 371 -7.22 -44.48 13.77
C THR A 371 -5.76 -44.93 13.92
N ALA A 372 -4.94 -44.75 12.88
CA ALA A 372 -3.52 -45.03 12.96
C ALA A 372 -2.86 -44.18 14.07
N THR A 373 -1.76 -44.68 14.62
CA THR A 373 -1.02 -44.02 15.72
C THR A 373 0.24 -43.30 15.26
N THR A 374 0.63 -43.47 13.99
CA THR A 374 1.78 -42.81 13.36
C THR A 374 1.40 -42.34 11.96
N LEU A 375 2.02 -41.24 11.49
CA LEU A 375 1.80 -40.75 10.14
C LEU A 375 2.21 -41.79 9.09
N THR A 376 3.30 -42.52 9.32
CA THR A 376 3.73 -43.61 8.42
C THR A 376 2.67 -44.70 8.28
N ASN A 377 2.05 -45.15 9.39
CA ASN A 377 1.00 -46.19 9.32
C ASN A 377 -0.27 -45.65 8.67
N MET A 378 -0.61 -44.39 8.93
CA MET A 378 -1.72 -43.70 8.28
C MET A 378 -1.50 -43.63 6.76
N THR A 379 -0.37 -43.08 6.32
CA THR A 379 -0.04 -42.93 4.90
C THR A 379 0.00 -44.27 4.18
N ASN A 380 0.64 -45.30 4.77
CA ASN A 380 0.62 -46.67 4.22
C ASN A 380 -0.80 -47.23 4.03
N SER A 381 -1.70 -46.91 4.97
CA SER A 381 -3.10 -47.34 4.87
C SER A 381 -3.81 -46.63 3.72
N VAL A 382 -3.60 -45.33 3.54
CA VAL A 382 -4.15 -44.54 2.42
C VAL A 382 -3.60 -45.03 1.07
N PHE A 383 -2.33 -45.40 0.99
CA PHE A 383 -1.77 -46.00 -0.24
C PHE A 383 -2.35 -47.38 -0.55
N THR A 384 -2.82 -48.09 0.46
CA THR A 384 -3.52 -49.38 0.30
C THR A 384 -4.98 -49.17 -0.09
N ASP A 385 -5.63 -48.18 0.51
CA ASP A 385 -7.02 -47.85 0.28
C ASP A 385 -7.27 -46.33 0.41
N ALA A 386 -7.31 -45.65 -0.72
CA ALA A 386 -7.49 -44.21 -0.86
C ALA A 386 -8.97 -43.80 -0.85
N ASN A 387 -9.90 -44.75 -0.98
CA ASN A 387 -11.33 -44.47 -1.10
C ASN A 387 -12.10 -45.09 0.07
N GLY A 388 -12.68 -44.26 0.93
CA GLY A 388 -13.44 -44.76 2.08
C GLY A 388 -14.86 -45.26 1.76
N ALA A 389 -15.35 -45.11 0.54
CA ALA A 389 -16.75 -45.36 0.17
C ALA A 389 -16.99 -46.69 -0.55
N LEU A 390 -15.96 -47.30 -1.14
CA LEU A 390 -16.08 -48.54 -1.91
C LEU A 390 -15.60 -49.74 -1.07
N THR A 391 -16.05 -50.93 -1.45
CA THR A 391 -15.65 -52.17 -0.75
C THR A 391 -14.35 -52.74 -1.36
N GLY A 392 -13.41 -53.13 -0.50
CA GLY A 392 -12.11 -53.70 -0.88
C GLY A 392 -11.00 -52.65 -0.81
N ASN A 393 -9.78 -52.98 -1.25
CA ASN A 393 -8.66 -52.02 -1.26
C ASN A 393 -8.65 -51.24 -2.58
N GLN A 394 -8.67 -49.91 -2.52
CA GLN A 394 -8.50 -49.02 -3.68
C GLN A 394 -7.18 -48.28 -3.55
N ALA A 395 -6.08 -48.92 -3.96
CA ALA A 395 -4.75 -48.35 -3.82
C ALA A 395 -4.65 -46.94 -4.44
N LEU A 396 -3.91 -46.06 -3.77
CA LEU A 396 -3.64 -44.72 -4.29
C LEU A 396 -2.83 -44.85 -5.59
N GLY A 397 -3.42 -44.37 -6.69
CA GLY A 397 -2.78 -44.42 -8.01
C GLY A 397 -1.54 -43.53 -8.09
N VAL A 398 -0.76 -43.71 -9.16
CA VAL A 398 0.30 -42.75 -9.52
C VAL A 398 -0.30 -41.39 -9.81
N ASN A 399 0.41 -40.31 -9.47
CA ASN A 399 -0.05 -38.93 -9.66
C ASN A 399 -1.49 -38.72 -9.14
N SER A 400 -1.82 -39.30 -7.99
CA SER A 400 -3.14 -39.22 -7.37
C SER A 400 -3.00 -38.72 -5.95
N ALA A 401 -4.07 -38.11 -5.44
CA ALA A 401 -4.12 -37.61 -4.07
C ALA A 401 -5.25 -38.29 -3.28
N ALA A 402 -5.10 -38.26 -1.96
CA ALA A 402 -6.14 -38.65 -1.03
C ALA A 402 -6.17 -37.72 0.18
N LEU A 403 -7.38 -37.35 0.58
CA LEU A 403 -7.68 -36.63 1.81
C LEU A 403 -8.02 -37.64 2.89
N VAL A 404 -7.49 -37.47 4.09
CA VAL A 404 -7.74 -38.35 5.22
C VAL A 404 -7.82 -37.56 6.52
N ASN A 405 -8.81 -37.87 7.33
CA ASN A 405 -8.94 -37.34 8.67
C ASN A 405 -8.42 -38.37 9.69
N VAL A 406 -7.61 -37.93 10.65
CA VAL A 406 -7.04 -38.81 11.68
C VAL A 406 -7.64 -38.43 13.03
N THR A 407 -8.12 -39.42 13.79
CA THR A 407 -8.79 -39.17 15.08
C THR A 407 -7.93 -39.50 16.29
N THR A 408 -6.77 -40.14 16.08
CA THR A 408 -5.88 -40.56 17.17
C THR A 408 -5.11 -39.38 17.74
N SER A 409 -5.24 -39.16 19.06
CA SER A 409 -4.52 -38.13 19.80
C SER A 409 -3.01 -38.14 19.51
N GLY A 410 -2.42 -36.96 19.27
CA GLY A 410 -1.01 -36.77 18.94
C GLY A 410 -0.75 -36.55 17.44
N ILE A 411 -1.60 -37.14 16.58
CA ILE A 411 -1.61 -36.89 15.12
C ILE A 411 -3.02 -36.60 14.61
N ALA A 412 -3.93 -36.18 15.50
CA ALA A 412 -5.33 -35.94 15.17
C ALA A 412 -5.49 -34.65 14.36
N TRP A 413 -5.51 -34.79 13.05
CA TRP A 413 -5.44 -33.70 12.07
C TRP A 413 -5.99 -34.19 10.72
N THR A 414 -6.22 -33.27 9.79
CA THR A 414 -6.61 -33.54 8.40
C THR A 414 -5.39 -33.43 7.50
N TYR A 415 -5.15 -34.46 6.69
CA TYR A 415 -3.98 -34.56 5.83
C TYR A 415 -4.34 -34.79 4.37
N LEU A 416 -3.52 -34.23 3.49
CA LEU A 416 -3.43 -34.60 2.09
C LEU A 416 -2.23 -35.53 1.91
N VAL A 417 -2.48 -36.70 1.34
CA VAL A 417 -1.47 -37.66 0.89
C VAL A 417 -1.42 -37.58 -0.63
N ILE A 418 -0.26 -37.25 -1.19
CA ILE A 418 -0.12 -37.05 -2.63
C ILE A 418 1.00 -37.95 -3.12
N ASN A 419 0.65 -38.85 -4.01
CA ASN A 419 1.59 -39.78 -4.61
C ASN A 419 2.31 -39.11 -5.77
N ASP A 420 3.63 -39.26 -5.81
CA ASP A 420 4.42 -38.92 -6.98
C ASP A 420 4.07 -39.85 -8.17
N GLY A 421 4.80 -39.74 -9.27
CA GLY A 421 4.53 -40.52 -10.48
C GLY A 421 4.82 -42.02 -10.35
N VAL A 422 5.29 -42.51 -9.20
CA VAL A 422 5.70 -43.89 -8.97
C VAL A 422 4.65 -44.61 -8.11
N ALA A 423 4.53 -45.91 -8.29
CA ALA A 423 3.51 -46.69 -7.59
C ALA A 423 3.96 -47.06 -6.17
N GLY A 424 3.06 -46.88 -5.20
CA GLY A 424 3.28 -47.22 -3.80
C GLY A 424 3.89 -46.06 -3.00
N PHE A 425 3.99 -46.21 -1.69
CA PHE A 425 4.47 -45.13 -0.82
C PHE A 425 6.00 -45.03 -0.78
N GLN A 426 6.52 -43.85 -1.10
CA GLN A 426 7.91 -43.44 -0.98
C GLN A 426 8.06 -42.37 0.09
N SER A 427 8.42 -42.78 1.31
CA SER A 427 8.45 -41.91 2.50
C SER A 427 9.34 -40.67 2.41
N SER A 428 10.29 -40.65 1.48
CA SER A 428 11.20 -39.52 1.26
C SER A 428 10.81 -38.63 0.08
N ASN A 429 9.81 -38.99 -0.72
CA ASN A 429 9.46 -38.26 -1.94
C ASN A 429 7.97 -37.90 -2.02
N ASP A 430 7.08 -38.82 -1.64
CA ASP A 430 5.64 -38.52 -1.61
C ASP A 430 5.33 -37.44 -0.58
N LEU A 431 4.32 -36.64 -0.90
CA LEU A 431 3.94 -35.51 -0.06
C LEU A 431 2.89 -35.93 0.95
N LEU A 432 3.10 -35.47 2.18
CA LEU A 432 2.11 -35.44 3.22
C LEU A 432 1.99 -33.99 3.68
N VAL A 433 0.83 -33.37 3.48
CA VAL A 433 0.57 -31.98 3.89
C VAL A 433 -0.54 -31.99 4.93
N ASN A 434 -0.29 -31.37 6.09
CA ASN A 434 -1.32 -31.09 7.07
C ASN A 434 -2.07 -29.83 6.62
N ILE A 435 -3.38 -29.90 6.51
CA ILE A 435 -4.22 -28.75 6.15
C ILE A 435 -5.21 -28.42 7.28
N THR A 436 -4.92 -28.85 8.51
CA THR A 436 -5.85 -28.59 9.60
C THR A 436 -5.89 -27.11 9.94
N GLY A 437 -7.10 -26.64 10.26
CA GLY A 437 -7.41 -25.22 10.29
C GLY A 437 -8.05 -24.74 8.98
N TYR A 438 -8.24 -25.65 8.01
CA TYR A 438 -8.99 -25.39 6.79
C TYR A 438 -10.35 -24.72 7.07
N SER A 439 -10.79 -23.89 6.14
CA SER A 439 -12.15 -23.33 6.12
C SER A 439 -12.97 -23.95 4.99
N GLY A 440 -14.30 -23.90 5.12
CA GLY A 440 -15.23 -24.57 4.21
C GLY A 440 -15.70 -25.93 4.71
N THR A 441 -16.23 -26.75 3.81
CA THR A 441 -16.78 -28.08 4.13
C THR A 441 -15.88 -29.16 3.56
N LEU A 442 -15.48 -30.14 4.38
CA LEU A 442 -14.74 -31.30 3.86
C LEU A 442 -15.62 -32.09 2.88
N PRO A 443 -15.04 -32.56 1.77
CA PRO A 443 -15.71 -33.49 0.88
C PRO A 443 -16.17 -34.77 1.61
N ALA A 444 -17.26 -35.37 1.14
CA ALA A 444 -17.67 -36.70 1.59
C ALA A 444 -16.68 -37.79 1.11
N LEU A 445 -16.78 -38.99 1.69
CA LEU A 445 -15.99 -40.15 1.26
C LEU A 445 -16.15 -40.42 -0.24
N GLY A 446 -15.06 -40.82 -0.90
CA GLY A 446 -15.05 -41.12 -2.34
C GLY A 446 -14.42 -40.02 -3.19
N SER A 447 -14.83 -39.89 -4.46
CA SER A 447 -14.19 -38.97 -5.41
C SER A 447 -14.40 -37.51 -5.03
N ILE A 448 -13.31 -36.74 -5.10
CA ILE A 448 -13.29 -35.29 -4.93
C ILE A 448 -12.96 -34.68 -6.31
N ASP A 449 -13.57 -33.54 -6.63
CA ASP A 449 -13.12 -32.75 -7.78
C ASP A 449 -11.72 -32.18 -7.49
N VAL A 450 -10.76 -32.53 -8.33
CA VAL A 450 -9.35 -32.13 -8.20
C VAL A 450 -9.23 -30.61 -8.12
N SER A 451 -10.03 -29.88 -8.90
CA SER A 451 -9.99 -28.41 -8.96
C SER A 451 -10.45 -27.73 -7.66
N SER A 452 -11.05 -28.47 -6.73
CA SER A 452 -11.39 -27.94 -5.41
C SER A 452 -10.15 -27.64 -4.55
N PHE A 453 -9.02 -28.30 -4.83
CA PHE A 453 -7.78 -28.19 -4.05
C PHE A 453 -6.52 -27.96 -4.88
N PHE A 454 -6.48 -28.34 -6.16
CA PHE A 454 -5.28 -28.29 -6.99
C PHE A 454 -5.51 -27.46 -8.26
N ILE A 455 -4.42 -26.95 -8.86
CA ILE A 455 -4.42 -26.22 -10.15
C ILE A 455 -3.56 -26.87 -11.22
#